data_AF-Q21619-F1
#
_entry.id   AF-Q21619-F1
#
_cell.length_a   1.000
_cell.length_b   1.000
_cell.length_c   1.000
_cell.angle_alpha   90.00
_cell.angle_beta   90.00
_cell.angle_gamma   90.00
#
_symmetry.space_group_name_H-M   'P 1'
#
loop_
_entity.id
_entity.type
_entity.pdbx_description
1 polymer ?
#
loop_
_entity_poly.entity_id
_entity_poly.type
_entity_poly.pdbx_seq_one_letter_code
_entity_poly.pdbx_strand_id
1 'polypeptide(L)'
;MIRILASLALLFPFVLPFNYNNGASAACIVTKNLLFSHGNLIRQLKKDEVDSFKKYKKELHVFNTKINEAFDKAEENEAKNSTVPPMPIRPTLPSFCTGADTTMYIFGACTVQNNKVYIGTVLARELEEKEKGKLADFAKKLAAVTPGTTPPTDIYKGLEFCTEL
;
A
#
# COMPACT_ATOMS: atom_id res chain seq x y z
N MET A 1 47.88 -25.76 12.35
CA MET A 1 48.41 -24.59 11.61
C MET A 1 47.24 -23.79 11.08
N ILE A 2 47.19 -22.51 11.44
CA ILE A 2 46.06 -21.57 11.36
C ILE A 2 46.12 -20.78 10.05
N ARG A 3 45.02 -20.66 9.30
CA ARG A 3 44.75 -19.50 8.42
C ARG A 3 43.24 -19.28 8.29
N ILE A 4 42.70 -18.33 9.07
CA ILE A 4 41.36 -17.74 8.87
C ILE A 4 41.61 -16.42 8.14
N LEU A 5 41.15 -16.32 6.89
CA LEU A 5 41.15 -15.08 6.10
C LEU A 5 39.82 -14.36 6.33
N ALA A 6 39.89 -13.21 6.99
CA ALA A 6 38.79 -12.26 7.10
C ALA A 6 38.72 -11.42 5.82
N SER A 7 37.65 -11.59 5.05
CA SER A 7 37.33 -10.72 3.91
C SER A 7 36.42 -9.58 4.35
N LEU A 8 36.97 -8.39 4.19
CA LEU A 8 36.41 -7.07 4.43
C LEU A 8 35.22 -6.82 3.48
N ALA A 9 33.99 -6.80 3.99
CA ALA A 9 32.81 -6.39 3.22
C ALA A 9 32.56 -4.89 3.40
N LEU A 10 32.89 -4.11 2.37
CA LEU A 10 32.51 -2.70 2.22
C LEU A 10 30.98 -2.59 2.11
N LEU A 11 30.34 -2.01 3.11
CA LEU A 11 28.91 -1.67 3.09
C LEU A 11 28.72 -0.33 2.36
N PHE A 12 28.33 -0.38 1.09
CA PHE A 12 27.68 0.75 0.43
C PHE A 12 26.18 0.73 0.77
N PRO A 13 25.55 1.87 1.11
CA PRO A 13 24.11 1.93 1.33
C PRO A 13 23.40 1.80 -0.03
N PHE A 14 22.93 0.59 -0.33
CA PHE A 14 22.04 0.34 -1.46
C PHE A 14 20.66 0.94 -1.11
N VAL A 15 20.43 2.18 -1.55
CA VAL A 15 19.10 2.81 -1.46
C VAL A 15 18.23 2.15 -2.55
N LEU A 16 17.56 1.05 -2.19
CA LEU A 16 16.51 0.48 -3.04
C LEU A 16 15.30 1.42 -3.02
N PRO A 17 14.74 1.79 -4.18
CA PRO A 17 13.43 2.41 -4.23
C PRO A 17 12.42 1.36 -3.75
N PHE A 18 12.01 1.47 -2.49
CA PHE A 18 10.89 0.69 -1.94
C PHE A 18 9.63 1.03 -2.72
N ASN A 19 9.32 0.21 -3.72
CA ASN A 19 8.01 0.19 -4.35
C ASN A 19 7.05 -0.44 -3.34
N TYR A 20 6.10 0.35 -2.82
CA TYR A 20 5.11 0.02 -1.77
C TYR A 20 4.07 -1.05 -2.22
N ASN A 21 4.50 -2.09 -2.93
CA ASN A 21 3.69 -3.25 -3.31
C ASN A 21 3.94 -4.48 -2.39
N ASN A 22 4.67 -4.28 -1.30
CA ASN A 22 4.75 -5.23 -0.20
C ASN A 22 3.50 -5.10 0.66
N GLY A 23 2.56 -6.03 0.52
CA GLY A 23 2.36 -7.09 1.52
C GLY A 23 2.33 -6.72 3.01
N ALA A 24 2.09 -5.46 3.40
CA ALA A 24 1.62 -5.10 4.73
C ALA A 24 0.09 -5.28 4.71
N SER A 25 -0.34 -6.38 5.31
CA SER A 25 -1.64 -7.04 5.27
C SER A 25 -2.86 -6.24 5.78
N ALA A 26 -2.91 -4.92 5.62
CA ALA A 26 -4.02 -4.08 6.09
C ALA A 26 -4.47 -2.93 5.17
N ALA A 27 -3.79 -2.65 4.05
CA ALA A 27 -4.05 -1.39 3.31
C ALA A 27 -5.34 -1.40 2.47
N CYS A 28 -5.72 -2.52 1.85
CA CYS A 28 -6.95 -2.64 1.08
C CYS A 28 -7.57 -4.02 1.28
N ILE A 29 -8.75 -4.08 1.89
CA ILE A 29 -9.47 -5.33 2.18
C ILE A 29 -10.88 -5.19 1.61
N VAL A 30 -11.32 -6.20 0.87
CA VAL A 30 -12.68 -6.27 0.34
C VAL A 30 -13.39 -7.48 0.93
N THR A 31 -14.48 -7.24 1.65
CA THR A 31 -15.35 -8.31 2.18
C THR A 31 -16.81 -7.91 2.04
N LYS A 32 -17.67 -8.82 1.58
CA LYS A 32 -19.10 -8.55 1.31
C LYS A 32 -19.33 -7.29 0.45
N ASN A 33 -18.48 -7.06 -0.55
CA ASN A 33 -18.45 -5.85 -1.41
C ASN A 33 -18.21 -4.53 -0.64
N LEU A 34 -17.74 -4.57 0.59
CA LEU A 34 -17.31 -3.41 1.35
C LEU A 34 -15.81 -3.23 1.18
N LEU A 35 -15.38 -2.01 0.85
CA LEU A 35 -13.99 -1.60 0.80
C LEU A 35 -13.57 -1.11 2.17
N PHE A 36 -12.56 -1.77 2.72
CA PHE A 36 -11.84 -1.34 3.89
C PHE A 36 -10.44 -0.91 3.49
N SER A 37 -9.92 0.13 4.12
CA SER A 37 -8.54 0.56 3.93
C SER A 37 -7.96 1.04 5.25
N HIS A 38 -6.73 0.63 5.56
CA HIS A 38 -6.07 0.89 6.85
C HIS A 38 -6.93 0.48 8.06
N GLY A 39 -7.76 -0.56 7.91
CA GLY A 39 -8.69 -1.04 8.95
C GLY A 39 -10.04 -0.30 9.02
N ASN A 40 -10.22 0.81 8.29
CA ASN A 40 -11.43 1.61 8.30
C ASN A 40 -12.39 1.19 7.17
N LEU A 41 -13.69 1.19 7.44
CA LEU A 41 -14.71 1.07 6.39
C LEU A 41 -14.74 2.36 5.55
N ILE A 42 -14.47 2.24 4.26
CA ILE A 42 -14.45 3.37 3.32
C ILE A 42 -15.83 3.55 2.70
N ARG A 43 -16.33 2.52 2.02
CA ARG A 43 -17.63 2.51 1.33
C ARG A 43 -17.97 1.12 0.78
N GLN A 44 -19.17 0.97 0.22
CA GLN A 44 -19.48 -0.14 -0.65
C GLN A 44 -18.81 0.03 -2.03
N LEU A 45 -18.35 -1.07 -2.61
CA LEU A 45 -17.86 -1.12 -3.98
C LEU A 45 -19.00 -0.87 -4.98
N LYS A 46 -18.70 -0.11 -6.02
CA LYS A 46 -19.56 0.06 -7.19
C LYS A 46 -19.58 -1.22 -8.03
N LYS A 47 -20.56 -1.35 -8.94
CA LYS A 47 -20.75 -2.55 -9.76
C LYS A 47 -19.50 -2.90 -10.59
N ASP A 48 -18.92 -1.90 -11.24
CA ASP A 48 -17.68 -2.00 -12.02
C ASP A 48 -16.48 -2.41 -11.16
N GLU A 49 -16.38 -1.90 -9.93
CA GLU A 49 -15.33 -2.28 -8.98
C GLU A 49 -15.49 -3.72 -8.48
N VAL A 50 -16.73 -4.18 -8.25
CA VAL A 50 -17.02 -5.57 -7.93
C VAL A 50 -16.54 -6.49 -9.05
N ASP A 51 -16.80 -6.12 -10.31
CA ASP A 51 -16.38 -6.91 -11.46
C ASP A 51 -14.85 -6.89 -11.66
N SER A 52 -14.22 -5.73 -11.45
CA SER A 52 -12.75 -5.61 -11.38
C SER A 52 -12.14 -6.49 -10.29
N PHE A 53 -12.75 -6.52 -9.09
CA PHE A 53 -12.28 -7.36 -7.98
C PHE A 53 -12.47 -8.87 -8.26
N LYS A 54 -13.55 -9.26 -8.94
CA LYS A 54 -13.73 -10.66 -9.40
C LYS A 54 -12.62 -11.07 -10.37
N LYS A 55 -12.24 -10.19 -11.30
CA LYS A 55 -11.12 -10.43 -12.22
C LYS A 55 -9.81 -10.59 -11.45
N TYR A 56 -9.48 -9.65 -10.58
CA TYR A 56 -8.29 -9.70 -9.72
C TYR A 56 -8.21 -11.01 -8.91
N LYS A 57 -9.32 -11.45 -8.30
CA LYS A 57 -9.37 -12.73 -7.56
C LYS A 57 -9.03 -13.95 -8.43
N LYS A 58 -9.50 -13.99 -9.67
CA LYS A 58 -9.20 -15.09 -10.60
C LYS A 58 -7.73 -15.09 -10.97
N GLU A 59 -7.17 -13.93 -11.29
CA GLU A 59 -5.76 -13.77 -11.62
C GLU A 59 -4.86 -14.13 -10.42
N LEU A 60 -5.27 -13.74 -9.20
CA LEU A 60 -4.55 -14.06 -7.97
C LEU A 60 -4.57 -15.56 -7.67
N HIS A 61 -5.69 -16.24 -7.94
CA HIS A 61 -5.76 -17.69 -7.83
C HIS A 61 -4.78 -18.38 -8.79
N VAL A 62 -4.75 -17.98 -10.06
CA VAL A 62 -3.81 -18.53 -11.05
C VAL A 62 -2.35 -18.26 -10.65
N PHE A 63 -2.05 -17.04 -10.17
CA PHE A 63 -0.72 -16.69 -9.66
C PHE A 63 -0.30 -17.61 -8.51
N ASN A 64 -1.16 -17.76 -7.49
CA ASN A 64 -0.86 -18.60 -6.33
C ASN A 64 -0.70 -20.08 -6.70
N THR A 65 -1.55 -20.61 -7.58
CA THR A 65 -1.42 -21.98 -8.07
C THR A 65 -0.07 -22.21 -8.75
N LYS A 66 0.36 -21.32 -9.65
CA LYS A 66 1.66 -21.42 -10.33
C LYS A 66 2.84 -21.31 -9.37
N ILE A 67 2.74 -20.45 -8.36
CA ILE A 67 3.77 -20.33 -7.32
C ILE A 67 3.86 -21.62 -6.51
N ASN A 68 2.73 -22.16 -6.05
CA ASN A 68 2.70 -23.40 -5.28
C ASN A 68 3.23 -24.59 -6.10
N GLU A 69 2.79 -24.73 -7.36
CA GLU A 69 3.30 -25.77 -8.27
C GLU A 69 4.81 -25.68 -8.50
N ALA A 70 5.37 -24.46 -8.55
CA ALA A 70 6.81 -24.26 -8.70
C ALA A 70 7.58 -24.67 -7.44
N PHE A 71 7.02 -24.41 -6.25
CA PHE A 71 7.60 -24.88 -4.98
C PHE A 71 7.51 -26.38 -4.82
N ASP A 72 6.35 -26.98 -5.14
CA ASP A 72 6.14 -28.44 -5.05
C ASP A 72 7.09 -29.22 -5.97
N LYS A 73 7.49 -28.64 -7.10
CA LYS A 73 8.42 -29.25 -8.07
C LYS A 73 9.88 -28.79 -7.92
N ALA A 74 10.21 -28.01 -6.90
CA ALA A 74 11.55 -27.41 -6.76
C ALA A 74 12.64 -28.50 -6.68
N GLU A 75 12.44 -29.53 -5.85
CA GLU A 75 13.38 -30.64 -5.66
C GLU A 75 13.52 -31.50 -6.94
N GLU A 76 12.42 -31.79 -7.63
CA GLU A 76 12.46 -32.52 -8.91
C GLU A 76 13.20 -31.74 -10.01
N ASN A 77 13.01 -30.42 -10.05
CA ASN A 77 13.67 -29.56 -11.04
C ASN A 77 15.17 -29.45 -10.75
N GLU A 78 15.55 -29.38 -9.47
CA GLU A 78 16.96 -29.40 -9.04
C GLU A 78 17.62 -30.74 -9.42
N ALA A 79 16.96 -31.88 -9.14
CA ALA A 79 17.47 -33.21 -9.53
C ALA A 79 17.65 -33.37 -11.05
N LYS A 80 16.85 -32.66 -11.86
CA LYS A 80 16.92 -32.66 -13.33
C LYS A 80 17.91 -31.64 -13.89
N ASN A 81 18.65 -30.90 -13.05
CA ASN A 81 19.45 -29.72 -13.46
C ASN A 81 18.64 -28.74 -14.33
N SER A 82 17.34 -28.62 -14.04
CA SER A 82 16.44 -27.72 -14.76
C SER A 82 16.60 -26.30 -14.26
N THR A 83 16.42 -25.32 -15.15
CA THR A 83 16.35 -23.91 -14.76
C THR A 83 15.07 -23.62 -13.98
N VAL A 84 15.13 -22.64 -13.08
CA VAL A 84 13.96 -22.13 -12.36
C VAL A 84 12.89 -21.68 -13.38
N PRO A 85 11.62 -22.13 -13.24
CA PRO A 85 10.57 -21.73 -14.17
C PRO A 85 10.32 -20.21 -14.08
N PRO A 86 9.82 -19.58 -15.17
CA PRO A 86 9.51 -18.16 -15.16
C PRO A 86 8.49 -17.84 -14.07
N MET A 87 8.82 -16.86 -13.21
CA MET A 87 7.93 -16.44 -12.13
C MET A 87 6.64 -15.85 -12.73
N PRO A 88 5.45 -16.30 -12.29
CA PRO A 88 4.21 -15.71 -12.76
C PRO A 88 4.15 -14.22 -12.36
N ILE A 89 3.55 -13.41 -13.21
CA ILE A 89 3.38 -11.98 -12.92
C ILE A 89 2.32 -11.83 -11.83
N ARG A 90 2.66 -11.16 -10.73
CA ARG A 90 1.69 -10.82 -9.67
C ARG A 90 0.62 -9.89 -10.26
N PRO A 91 -0.69 -10.19 -10.07
CA PRO A 91 -1.75 -9.32 -10.57
C PRO A 91 -1.67 -7.92 -9.93
N THR A 92 -1.94 -6.90 -10.73
CA THR A 92 -2.04 -5.52 -10.24
C THR A 92 -3.26 -5.37 -9.36
N LEU A 93 -3.12 -4.68 -8.23
CA LEU A 93 -4.27 -4.33 -7.38
C LEU A 93 -5.30 -3.53 -8.17
N PRO A 94 -6.61 -3.72 -7.91
CA PRO A 94 -7.63 -2.85 -8.49
C PRO A 94 -7.40 -1.38 -8.12
N SER A 95 -7.69 -0.47 -9.03
CA SER A 95 -7.44 0.97 -8.86
C SER A 95 -8.14 1.59 -7.65
N PHE A 96 -9.27 1.02 -7.21
CA PHE A 96 -9.97 1.47 -6.00
C PHE A 96 -9.16 1.23 -4.72
N CYS A 97 -8.13 0.38 -4.73
CA CYS A 97 -7.23 0.19 -3.59
C CYS A 97 -6.17 1.30 -3.46
N THR A 98 -6.03 2.15 -4.47
CA THR A 98 -5.09 3.29 -4.49
C THR A 98 -5.82 4.60 -4.77
N GLY A 99 -7.13 4.65 -4.50
CA GLY A 99 -7.95 5.83 -4.65
C GLY A 99 -7.68 6.89 -3.58
N ALA A 100 -8.14 8.12 -3.83
CA ALA A 100 -8.03 9.22 -2.87
C ALA A 100 -8.77 8.90 -1.55
N ASP A 101 -9.88 8.18 -1.62
CA ASP A 101 -10.65 7.69 -0.46
C ASP A 101 -9.90 6.63 0.36
N THR A 102 -8.97 5.89 -0.25
CA THR A 102 -8.11 4.93 0.45
C THR A 102 -6.82 5.55 1.01
N THR A 103 -6.50 6.79 0.64
CA THR A 103 -5.27 7.45 1.12
C THR A 103 -5.48 7.96 2.55
N MET A 104 -4.62 7.52 3.47
CA MET A 104 -4.60 7.98 4.85
C MET A 104 -3.45 8.97 5.07
N TYR A 105 -3.77 10.15 5.60
CA TYR A 105 -2.81 11.15 6.04
C TYR A 105 -2.68 11.13 7.55
N ILE A 106 -1.47 11.32 8.06
CA ILE A 106 -1.18 11.36 9.49
C ILE A 106 -0.88 12.82 9.85
N PHE A 107 -1.68 13.39 10.75
CA PHE A 107 -1.51 14.75 11.24
C PHE A 107 -1.35 14.71 12.76
N GLY A 108 -0.11 14.85 13.25
CA GLY A 108 0.15 14.77 14.70
C GLY A 108 -0.37 13.48 15.33
N ALA A 109 -1.35 13.62 16.24
CA ALA A 109 -1.95 12.51 16.99
C ALA A 109 -3.22 11.90 16.33
N CYS A 110 -3.64 12.39 15.16
CA CYS A 110 -4.80 11.84 14.46
C CYS A 110 -4.47 11.45 13.02
N THR A 111 -5.34 10.65 12.41
CA THR A 111 -5.26 10.31 10.99
C THR A 111 -6.51 10.80 10.27
N VAL A 112 -6.35 11.14 8.99
CA VAL A 112 -7.44 11.61 8.14
C VAL A 112 -7.49 10.74 6.89
N GLN A 113 -8.63 10.11 6.64
CA GLN A 113 -8.86 9.22 5.51
C GLN A 113 -10.30 9.34 5.06
N ASN A 114 -10.55 9.39 3.74
CA ASN A 114 -11.89 9.48 3.18
C ASN A 114 -12.75 10.61 3.82
N ASN A 115 -12.14 11.77 4.05
CA ASN A 115 -12.77 12.92 4.72
C ASN A 115 -13.24 12.65 6.17
N LYS A 116 -12.64 11.67 6.84
CA LYS A 116 -12.93 11.32 8.24
C LYS A 116 -11.68 11.44 9.08
N VAL A 117 -11.85 11.98 10.28
CA VAL A 117 -10.80 12.13 11.29
C VAL A 117 -10.88 10.95 12.26
N TYR A 118 -9.75 10.30 12.50
CA TYR A 118 -9.63 9.18 13.42
C TYR A 118 -8.60 9.47 14.51
N ILE A 119 -8.95 9.17 15.76
CA ILE A 119 -8.02 9.17 16.89
C ILE A 119 -7.75 7.69 17.24
N GLY A 120 -6.55 7.21 16.90
CA GLY A 120 -6.27 5.78 16.91
C GLY A 120 -7.17 5.03 15.90
N THR A 121 -8.01 4.13 16.40
CA THR A 121 -9.00 3.36 15.59
C THR A 121 -10.43 3.90 15.69
N VAL A 122 -10.64 4.99 16.44
CA VAL A 122 -11.97 5.56 16.68
C VAL A 122 -12.24 6.68 15.69
N LEU A 123 -13.38 6.59 14.98
CA LEU A 123 -13.90 7.69 14.17
C LEU A 123 -14.29 8.84 15.10
N ALA A 124 -13.57 9.97 15.02
CA ALA A 124 -13.82 11.15 15.85
C ALA A 124 -14.89 12.06 15.24
N ARG A 125 -14.75 12.38 13.95
CA ARG A 125 -15.69 13.22 13.18
C ARG A 125 -15.47 13.09 11.69
N GLU A 126 -16.41 13.62 10.90
CA GLU A 126 -16.18 13.89 9.49
C GLU A 126 -15.60 15.30 9.33
N LEU A 127 -14.84 15.52 8.26
CA LEU A 127 -14.37 16.85 7.87
C LEU A 127 -15.54 17.70 7.39
N GLU A 128 -15.54 18.98 7.72
CA GLU A 128 -16.43 19.97 7.13
C GLU A 128 -16.07 20.28 5.67
N GLU A 129 -16.99 20.85 4.90
CA GLU A 129 -16.76 21.15 3.47
C GLU A 129 -15.51 22.02 3.23
N LYS A 130 -15.26 23.00 4.10
CA LYS A 130 -14.06 23.85 4.02
C LYS A 130 -12.78 23.03 4.25
N GLU A 131 -12.81 22.11 5.22
CA GLU A 131 -11.68 21.24 5.54
C GLU A 131 -11.42 20.21 4.45
N LYS A 132 -12.46 19.63 3.85
CA LYS A 132 -12.35 18.77 2.66
C LYS A 132 -11.61 19.48 1.53
N GLY A 133 -11.95 20.75 1.28
CA GLY A 133 -11.24 21.60 0.32
C GLY A 133 -9.75 21.75 0.65
N LYS A 134 -9.41 22.07 1.90
CA LYS A 134 -8.02 22.17 2.34
C LYS A 134 -7.26 20.84 2.21
N LEU A 135 -7.90 19.71 2.54
CA LEU A 135 -7.31 18.38 2.41
C LEU A 135 -7.03 18.05 0.93
N ALA A 136 -7.97 18.36 0.04
CA ALA A 136 -7.81 18.16 -1.40
C ALA A 136 -6.67 19.02 -1.97
N ASP A 137 -6.56 20.29 -1.56
CA ASP A 137 -5.47 21.19 -1.94
C ASP A 137 -4.11 20.67 -1.42
N PHE A 138 -4.06 20.21 -0.18
CA PHE A 138 -2.87 19.56 0.38
C PHE A 138 -2.47 18.32 -0.42
N ALA A 139 -3.41 17.41 -0.70
CA ALA A 139 -3.15 16.20 -1.47
C ALA A 139 -2.57 16.51 -2.86
N LYS A 140 -3.13 17.53 -3.53
CA LYS A 140 -2.65 18.01 -4.84
C LYS A 140 -1.24 18.59 -4.76
N LYS A 141 -0.96 19.44 -3.76
CA LYS A 141 0.37 20.01 -3.54
C LYS A 141 1.39 18.93 -3.20
N LEU A 142 1.04 17.98 -2.35
CA LEU A 142 1.90 16.86 -1.96
C LEU A 142 2.23 15.96 -3.16
N ALA A 143 1.26 15.67 -4.03
CA ALA A 143 1.48 14.88 -5.25
C ALA A 143 2.42 15.56 -6.26
N ALA A 144 2.57 16.89 -6.19
CA ALA A 144 3.49 17.65 -7.03
C ALA A 144 4.92 17.73 -6.45
N VAL A 145 5.15 17.25 -5.22
CA VAL A 145 6.48 17.23 -4.60
C VAL A 145 7.34 16.13 -5.24
N THR A 146 8.58 16.46 -5.56
CA THR A 146 9.54 15.50 -6.11
C THR A 146 9.76 14.34 -5.13
N PRO A 147 9.55 13.08 -5.54
CA PRO A 147 9.81 11.92 -4.69
C PRO A 147 11.24 11.94 -4.12
N GLY A 148 11.38 11.74 -2.81
CA GLY A 148 12.66 11.77 -2.10
C GLY A 148 13.09 13.15 -1.58
N THR A 149 12.31 14.21 -1.82
CA THR A 149 12.55 15.54 -1.23
C THR A 149 11.60 15.84 -0.07
N THR A 150 12.04 16.70 0.85
CA THR A 150 11.18 17.22 1.93
C THR A 150 10.13 18.17 1.34
N PRO A 151 8.82 17.93 1.57
CA PRO A 151 7.79 18.85 1.14
C PRO A 151 7.92 20.25 1.76
N PRO A 152 7.58 21.34 1.04
CA PRO A 152 7.55 22.69 1.60
C PRO A 152 6.61 22.77 2.81
N THR A 153 7.00 23.49 3.88
CA THR A 153 6.23 23.52 5.13
C THR A 153 4.86 24.22 4.99
N ASP A 154 4.72 25.11 4.00
CA ASP A 154 3.49 25.85 3.75
C ASP A 154 2.35 24.97 3.25
N ILE A 155 2.63 23.77 2.71
CA ILE A 155 1.57 22.86 2.28
C ILE A 155 0.74 22.34 3.47
N TYR A 156 1.30 22.36 4.69
CA TYR A 156 0.65 21.87 5.90
C TYR A 156 -0.19 22.93 6.62
N LYS A 157 -0.15 24.20 6.18
CA LYS A 157 -0.91 25.29 6.81
C LYS A 157 -2.41 25.04 6.70
N GLY A 158 -3.13 25.20 7.81
CA GLY A 158 -4.58 25.10 7.82
C GLY A 158 -5.12 23.67 7.98
N LEU A 159 -4.24 22.68 8.19
CA LEU A 159 -4.57 21.26 8.36
C LEU A 159 -4.67 20.85 9.84
N GLU A 160 -5.07 21.77 10.71
CA GLU A 160 -5.24 21.55 12.15
C GLU A 160 -6.48 20.69 12.49
N PHE A 161 -6.73 19.63 11.72
CA PHE A 161 -7.91 18.77 11.80
C PHE A 161 -8.04 18.04 13.15
N CYS A 162 -6.94 17.86 13.86
CA CYS A 162 -6.86 17.05 15.08
C CYS A 162 -7.02 17.82 16.39
N THR A 163 -7.14 19.15 16.34
CA THR A 163 -7.03 20.02 17.53
C THR A 163 -8.28 20.85 17.81
N GLU A 164 -9.40 20.53 17.17
CA GLU A 164 -10.68 21.18 17.47
C GLU A 164 -11.28 20.57 18.74
N LEU A 165 -11.42 21.41 19.78
CA LEU A 165 -12.22 21.16 20.97
C LEU A 165 -13.68 21.54 20.70
#